data_AF-A0A963XQ73-F1
#
_entry.id   AF-A0A963XQ73-F1
#
_cell.length_a   1.000
_cell.length_b   1.000
_cell.length_c   1.000
_cell.angle_alpha   90.00
_cell.angle_beta   90.00
_cell.angle_gamma   90.00
#
_symmetry.space_group_name_H-M   'P 1'
#
loop_
_entity.id
_entity.type
_entity.pdbx_description
1 polymer ?
#
loop_
_entity_poly.entity_id
_entity_poly.type
_entity_poly.pdbx_seq_one_letter_code
_entity_poly.pdbx_strand_id
1 'polypeptide(L)'
;LGPGAHGRLTLGGQRFATDTPKSPAEWLSQVETVGHGERPRESLSPADQATEYLMMALRLTEGLDTARYQELAGRPLDAGAVERVQDLGMVRRDGKRLAATSEGRAVLDAVIRELLP
;
A
#
# COMPACT_ATOMS: atom_id res chain seq x y z
N LEU A 1 33.16 4.62 4.13
CA LEU A 1 32.71 5.92 3.60
C LEU A 1 31.20 5.97 3.72
N GLY A 2 30.69 6.72 4.70
CA GLY A 2 29.31 7.25 4.82
C GLY A 2 28.15 6.26 5.07
N PRO A 3 27.30 6.46 6.10
CA PRO A 3 25.95 5.90 6.06
C PRO A 3 25.16 6.52 4.90
N GLY A 4 24.45 5.70 4.12
CA GLY A 4 23.60 6.16 3.01
C GLY A 4 24.20 6.07 1.60
N ALA A 5 25.25 5.28 1.37
CA ALA A 5 25.77 5.00 0.03
C ALA A 5 25.41 3.57 -0.42
N HIS A 6 24.34 3.40 -1.21
CA HIS A 6 24.05 2.14 -1.90
C HIS A 6 24.98 1.96 -3.11
N GLY A 7 26.06 1.20 -2.90
CA GLY A 7 26.92 0.71 -3.98
C GLY A 7 26.31 -0.52 -4.66
N ARG A 8 26.32 -0.56 -6.00
CA ARG A 8 26.00 -1.76 -6.78
C ARG A 8 27.31 -2.47 -7.15
N LEU A 9 27.52 -3.68 -6.64
CA LEU A 9 28.63 -4.56 -7.04
C LEU A 9 28.06 -5.72 -7.87
N THR A 10 28.56 -5.85 -9.10
CA THR A 10 28.28 -6.98 -9.99
C THR A 10 29.52 -7.83 -10.05
N LEU A 11 29.43 -9.09 -9.61
CA LEU A 11 30.48 -10.08 -9.78
C LEU A 11 29.88 -11.28 -10.53
N GLY A 12 30.53 -11.74 -11.60
CA GLY A 12 30.09 -12.93 -12.34
C GLY A 12 28.75 -12.82 -13.09
N GLY A 13 28.28 -11.61 -13.41
CA GLY A 13 27.04 -11.38 -14.17
C GLY A 13 25.76 -11.31 -13.32
N GLN A 14 25.85 -11.43 -11.99
CA GLN A 14 24.72 -11.32 -11.09
C GLN A 14 24.86 -10.09 -10.18
N ARG A 15 23.82 -9.25 -10.14
CA ARG A 15 23.74 -8.04 -9.31
C ARG A 15 23.38 -8.43 -7.88
N PHE A 16 24.22 -8.05 -6.92
CA PHE A 16 23.89 -8.16 -5.50
C PHE A 16 23.58 -6.77 -4.94
N ALA A 17 22.37 -6.60 -4.41
CA ALA A 17 22.06 -5.53 -3.48
C ALA A 17 22.32 -6.09 -2.07
N THR A 18 23.34 -5.58 -1.41
CA THR A 18 23.52 -5.81 0.02
C THR A 18 22.76 -4.72 0.75
N ASP A 19 21.69 -5.09 1.42
CA ASP A 19 21.29 -4.34 2.62
C ASP A 19 20.77 -5.29 3.69
N THR A 20 21.27 -5.03 4.88
CA THR A 20 21.28 -5.94 6.03
C THR A 20 20.05 -5.72 6.90
N PRO A 21 19.65 -6.72 7.70
CA PRO A 21 18.30 -6.83 8.26
C PRO A 21 18.18 -6.30 9.70
N LYS A 22 16.95 -5.95 10.10
CA LYS A 22 16.52 -5.92 11.52
C LYS A 22 15.23 -6.76 11.63
N SER A 23 15.17 -8.08 11.79
CA SER A 23 16.10 -9.15 12.17
C SER A 23 15.56 -10.45 11.51
N PRO A 24 16.36 -11.28 10.80
CA PRO A 24 15.88 -12.51 10.15
C PRO A 24 15.85 -13.73 11.10
N ALA A 25 16.52 -13.64 12.24
CA ALA A 25 16.72 -14.77 13.13
C ALA A 25 15.44 -15.21 13.85
N GLU A 26 14.55 -14.28 14.18
CA GLU A 26 13.24 -14.59 14.77
C GLU A 26 12.28 -15.23 13.78
N TRP A 27 12.36 -14.84 12.51
CA TRP A 27 11.52 -15.41 11.45
C TRP A 27 11.94 -16.85 11.11
N LEU A 28 13.25 -17.11 11.01
CA LEU A 28 13.76 -18.46 10.72
C LEU A 28 13.50 -19.44 11.87
N SER A 29 13.65 -19.00 13.12
CA SER A 29 13.43 -19.86 14.29
C SER A 29 11.96 -20.27 14.47
N GLN A 30 10.99 -19.43 14.08
CA GLN A 30 9.56 -19.75 14.13
C GLN A 30 9.11 -20.72 13.03
N VAL A 31 9.75 -20.69 11.85
CA VAL A 31 9.41 -21.59 10.74
C VAL A 31 9.88 -23.02 11.00
N GLU A 32 11.03 -23.21 11.64
CA GLU A 32 11.62 -24.55 11.87
C GLU A 32 11.01 -25.32 13.04
N THR A 33 10.38 -24.65 14.02
CA THR A 33 9.88 -25.31 15.24
C THR A 33 8.40 -25.68 15.22
N VAL A 34 7.56 -25.04 14.40
CA VAL A 34 6.10 -25.17 14.52
C VAL A 34 5.42 -25.61 13.22
N GLY A 35 6.08 -25.52 12.05
CA GLY A 35 5.49 -25.93 10.76
C GLY A 35 4.46 -24.94 10.17
N HIS A 36 4.28 -23.78 10.79
CA HIS A 36 3.41 -22.68 10.32
C HIS A 36 3.73 -21.40 11.10
N GLY A 37 3.96 -20.29 10.40
CA GLY A 37 4.29 -18.96 10.94
C GLY A 37 3.07 -18.04 11.07
N GLU A 38 1.91 -18.56 11.47
CA GLU A 38 0.71 -17.74 11.65
C GLU A 38 0.57 -17.30 13.10
N ARG A 39 0.71 -15.99 13.35
CA ARG A 39 0.15 -15.34 14.56
C ARG A 39 -1.38 -15.41 14.49
N PRO A 40 -2.12 -15.30 15.62
CA PRO A 40 -3.56 -15.47 15.64
C PRO A 40 -4.22 -14.59 14.57
N ARG A 41 -5.02 -15.20 13.70
CA ARG A 41 -5.83 -14.51 12.68
C ARG A 41 -6.82 -13.58 13.39
N GLU A 42 -6.42 -12.34 13.69
CA GLU A 42 -7.39 -11.28 13.92
C GLU A 42 -8.23 -11.19 12.65
N SER A 43 -9.52 -11.50 12.77
CA SER A 43 -10.45 -11.33 11.67
C SER A 43 -10.53 -9.82 11.41
N LEU A 44 -9.82 -9.34 10.39
CA LEU A 44 -9.88 -7.95 9.96
C LEU A 44 -11.34 -7.63 9.66
N SER A 45 -11.87 -6.59 10.32
CA SER A 45 -13.22 -6.16 10.06
C SER A 45 -13.35 -5.74 8.58
N PRO A 46 -14.55 -5.81 7.98
CA PRO A 46 -14.75 -5.32 6.61
C PRO A 46 -14.26 -3.87 6.41
N ALA A 47 -14.38 -3.04 7.45
CA ALA A 47 -13.88 -1.66 7.44
C ALA A 47 -12.35 -1.58 7.40
N ASP A 48 -11.65 -2.45 8.14
CA ASP A 48 -10.18 -2.51 8.13
C ASP A 48 -9.68 -3.01 6.77
N GLN A 49 -10.32 -4.04 6.20
CA GLN A 49 -9.98 -4.55 4.86
C GLN A 49 -10.18 -3.49 3.77
N ALA A 50 -11.24 -2.70 3.86
CA ALA A 50 -11.49 -1.61 2.92
C ALA A 50 -10.45 -0.49 3.06
N THR A 51 -10.06 -0.17 4.29
CA THR A 51 -9.02 0.83 4.60
C THR A 51 -7.67 0.40 4.04
N GLU A 52 -7.26 -0.84 4.31
CA GLU A 52 -6.03 -1.41 3.74
C GLU A 52 -6.05 -1.43 2.21
N TYR A 53 -7.18 -1.87 1.63
CA TYR A 53 -7.35 -1.89 0.18
C TYR A 53 -7.18 -0.49 -0.42
N LEU A 54 -7.82 0.53 0.15
CA LEU A 54 -7.70 1.91 -0.31
C LEU A 54 -6.25 2.40 -0.23
N MET A 55 -5.60 2.22 0.92
CA MET A 55 -4.22 2.67 1.15
C MET A 55 -3.23 2.02 0.18
N MET A 56 -3.36 0.71 -0.06
CA MET A 56 -2.46 0.00 -0.97
C MET A 56 -2.78 0.27 -2.43
N ALA A 57 -4.06 0.28 -2.82
CA ALA A 57 -4.45 0.44 -4.22
C ALA A 57 -4.19 1.85 -4.74
N LEU A 58 -4.32 2.90 -3.93
CA LEU A 58 -3.97 4.28 -4.33
C LEU A 58 -2.45 4.48 -4.54
N ARG A 59 -1.60 3.61 -3.99
CA ARG A 59 -0.16 3.60 -4.27
C ARG A 59 0.17 3.04 -5.65
N LEU A 60 -0.75 2.28 -6.26
CA LEU A 60 -0.60 1.78 -7.62
C LEU A 60 -0.94 2.88 -8.64
N THR A 61 -0.30 2.82 -9.80
CA THR A 61 -0.55 3.79 -10.89
C THR A 61 -1.98 3.69 -11.43
N GLU A 62 -2.52 2.47 -11.38
CA GLU A 62 -3.87 2.07 -11.77
C GLU A 62 -4.94 2.49 -10.75
N GLY A 63 -4.55 2.73 -9.50
CA GLY A 63 -5.46 3.10 -8.43
C GLY A 63 -6.38 1.97 -7.95
N LEU A 64 -7.42 2.36 -7.22
CA LEU A 64 -8.42 1.43 -6.67
C LEU A 64 -9.62 1.23 -7.60
N ASP A 65 -10.25 0.07 -7.50
CA ASP A 65 -11.57 -0.18 -8.06
C ASP A 65 -12.62 0.20 -7.01
N THR A 66 -13.42 1.21 -7.33
CA THR A 66 -14.46 1.75 -6.45
C THR A 66 -15.58 0.74 -6.16
N ALA A 67 -15.87 -0.18 -7.07
CA ALA A 67 -16.85 -1.24 -6.84
C ALA A 67 -16.32 -2.27 -5.82
N ARG A 68 -15.05 -2.67 -5.98
CA ARG A 68 -14.40 -3.57 -5.02
C ARG A 68 -14.25 -2.94 -3.64
N TYR A 69 -13.92 -1.65 -3.56
CA TYR A 69 -13.92 -0.93 -2.28
C TYR A 69 -15.30 -0.98 -1.63
N GLN A 70 -16.37 -0.73 -2.40
CA GLN A 70 -17.73 -0.77 -1.89
C GLN A 70 -18.15 -2.17 -1.39
N GLU A 71 -17.73 -3.23 -2.08
CA GLU A 71 -17.94 -4.61 -1.64
C GLU A 71 -17.27 -4.90 -0.29
N LEU A 72 -16.04 -4.40 -0.08
CA LEU A 72 -15.30 -4.57 1.18
C LEU A 72 -15.87 -3.69 2.30
N ALA A 73 -16.14 -2.41 2.02
CA ALA A 73 -16.58 -1.44 3.01
C ALA A 73 -18.07 -1.56 3.36
N GLY A 74 -18.87 -2.24 2.52
CA GLY A 74 -20.33 -2.26 2.59
C GLY A 74 -21.00 -0.94 2.19
N ARG A 75 -20.22 0.06 1.77
CA ARG A 75 -20.67 1.39 1.36
C ARG A 75 -19.72 2.00 0.33
N PRO A 76 -20.19 2.88 -0.57
CA PRO A 76 -19.31 3.59 -1.49
C PRO A 76 -18.38 4.56 -0.74
N LEU A 77 -17.34 5.02 -1.43
CA LEU A 77 -16.57 6.19 -0.98
C LEU A 77 -17.49 7.41 -0.84
N ASP A 78 -17.16 8.30 0.09
CA ASP A 78 -17.82 9.60 0.19
C ASP A 78 -17.64 10.37 -1.12
N ALA A 79 -18.74 10.57 -1.85
CA ALA A 79 -18.74 11.26 -3.12
C ALA A 79 -18.22 12.69 -3.01
N GLY A 80 -18.52 13.39 -1.92
CA GLY A 80 -18.03 14.75 -1.68
C GLY A 80 -16.54 14.78 -1.39
N ALA A 81 -16.00 13.79 -0.66
CA ALA A 81 -14.56 13.67 -0.45
C ALA A 81 -13.83 13.41 -1.78
N VAL A 82 -14.34 12.48 -2.59
CA VAL A 82 -13.80 12.18 -3.91
C VAL A 82 -13.83 13.41 -4.82
N GLU A 83 -14.95 14.15 -4.85
CA GLU A 83 -15.08 15.38 -5.64
C GLU A 83 -14.06 16.43 -5.20
N ARG A 84 -13.89 16.68 -3.90
CA ARG A 84 -12.88 17.63 -3.38
C ARG A 84 -11.47 17.28 -3.82
N VAL A 85 -11.03 16.03 -3.66
CA VAL A 85 -9.67 15.64 -4.07
C VAL A 85 -9.51 15.59 -5.59
N GLN A 86 -10.59 15.38 -6.33
CA GLN A 86 -10.59 15.40 -7.79
C GLN A 86 -10.50 16.85 -8.32
N ASP A 87 -11.25 17.78 -7.74
CA ASP A 87 -11.24 19.21 -8.09
C ASP A 87 -9.87 19.85 -7.79
N LEU A 88 -9.20 19.38 -6.74
CA LEU A 88 -7.81 19.73 -6.44
C LEU A 88 -6.80 19.12 -7.42
N GLY A 89 -7.22 18.23 -8.33
CA GLY A 89 -6.35 17.55 -9.28
C GLY A 89 -5.47 16.47 -8.64
N MET A 90 -5.81 15.99 -7.44
CA MET A 90 -5.03 14.98 -6.71
C MET A 90 -5.36 13.55 -7.16
N VAL A 91 -6.59 13.32 -7.60
CA VAL A 91 -7.02 12.03 -8.14
C VAL A 91 -7.68 12.22 -9.50
N ARG A 92 -7.62 11.18 -10.32
CA ARG A 92 -8.40 11.05 -11.54
C ARG A 92 -9.34 9.86 -11.42
N ARG A 93 -10.54 10.01 -11.98
CA ARG A 93 -11.51 8.93 -12.11
C ARG A 93 -11.62 8.48 -13.56
N ASP A 94 -11.48 7.18 -13.77
CA ASP A 94 -11.69 6.52 -15.06
C ASP A 94 -12.71 5.39 -14.89
N GLY A 95 -13.98 5.70 -15.18
CA GLY A 95 -15.10 4.81 -14.93
C GLY A 95 -15.19 4.37 -13.46
N LYS A 96 -14.86 3.09 -13.21
CA LYS A 96 -14.85 2.48 -11.86
C LYS A 96 -13.52 2.63 -11.13
N ARG A 97 -12.48 3.14 -11.78
CA ARG A 97 -11.14 3.29 -11.19
C ARG A 97 -10.95 4.70 -10.64
N LEU A 98 -10.36 4.79 -9.45
CA LEU A 98 -9.89 6.04 -8.86
C LEU A 98 -8.39 5.93 -8.62
N ALA A 99 -7.59 6.78 -9.26
CA ALA A 99 -6.13 6.73 -9.20
C ALA A 99 -5.54 8.09 -8.83
N ALA A 100 -4.47 8.11 -8.05
CA ALA A 100 -3.74 9.34 -7.74
C ALA A 100 -3.04 9.89 -9.01
N THR A 101 -3.06 11.21 -9.18
CA THR A 101 -2.26 11.91 -10.20
C THR A 101 -0.78 11.97 -9.79
N SER A 102 0.08 12.56 -10.61
CA SER A 102 1.47 12.84 -10.22
C SER A 102 1.55 13.69 -8.96
N GLU A 103 0.71 14.71 -8.89
CA GLU A 103 0.58 15.69 -7.82
C GLU A 103 0.00 15.02 -6.58
N GLY A 104 -1.08 14.25 -6.74
CA GLY A 104 -1.68 13.50 -5.64
C GLY A 104 -0.74 12.46 -5.05
N ARG A 105 0.12 11.82 -5.86
CA ARG A 105 1.16 10.90 -5.35
C ARG A 105 2.21 11.61 -4.50
N ALA A 106 2.53 12.87 -4.80
CA ALA A 106 3.47 13.65 -4.00
C ALA A 106 2.95 13.93 -2.58
N VAL A 107 1.62 13.94 -2.40
CA VAL A 107 0.94 14.16 -1.11
C VAL A 107 0.01 13.00 -0.76
N LEU A 108 0.39 11.78 -1.12
CA LEU A 108 -0.52 10.62 -1.10
C LEU A 108 -1.15 10.34 0.27
N ASP A 109 -0.41 10.54 1.35
CA ASP A 109 -0.93 10.31 2.71
C ASP A 109 -2.06 11.31 3.07
N ALA A 110 -2.02 12.53 2.53
CA ALA A 110 -3.08 13.53 2.69
C ALA A 110 -4.32 13.16 1.86
N VAL A 111 -4.11 12.68 0.63
CA VAL A 111 -5.20 12.19 -0.24
C VAL A 111 -5.90 10.99 0.39
N ILE A 112 -5.13 10.04 0.92
CA ILE A 112 -5.68 8.88 1.63
C ILE A 112 -6.50 9.35 2.84
N ARG A 113 -5.96 10.24 3.67
CA ARG A 113 -6.67 10.75 4.86
C ARG A 113 -8.00 11.40 4.52
N GLU A 114 -8.07 12.14 3.42
CA GLU A 114 -9.31 12.80 2.97
C GLU A 114 -10.35 11.77 2.46
N LEU A 115 -9.91 10.64 1.90
CA LEU A 115 -10.78 9.59 1.36
C LEU A 115 -11.19 8.53 2.38
N LEU A 116 -10.53 8.48 3.54
CA LEU A 116 -10.93 7.60 4.64
C LEU A 116 -12.22 8.11 5.28
N PRO A 117 -13.13 7.21 5.69
CA PRO A 117 -14.42 7.57 6.26
C PRO A 117 -14.36 8.10 7.69
#